data_AF-A0A7C5UBL6-F1
#
_entry.id   AF-A0A7C5UBL6-F1
#
_cell.length_a   1.000
_cell.length_b   1.000
_cell.length_c   1.000
_cell.angle_alpha   90.00
_cell.angle_beta   90.00
_cell.angle_gamma   90.00
#
_symmetry.space_group_name_H-M   'P 1'
#
loop_
_entity.id
_entity.type
_entity.pdbx_description
1 polymer ?
#
loop_
_entity_poly.entity_id
_entity_poly.type
_entity_poly.pdbx_seq_one_letter_code
_entity_poly.pdbx_strand_id
1 'polypeptide(L)'
;MGKVLVVDPTLAGVSGDMLVAALLDLNSKKSLLDELSRSLSRLPQVKEFNVVVEERNVSGFKAKYVRLSVSEVREVITGKDLINYLERVGSDLSLSEDVMRLAKDVLTSILKVEALIHNSTVYDVHLHEVGSIDTLFDILATLTILDDMGLLNSRKYSLPVAVGGGLVRTEHGLIPSPAYVTLEILKSRNYYVVGGPINEELTTPTGAALLVTLFKPVKYLPLMKVEGVGYGCGSKVFKELPNILRVVLGTSDELNMLSYDDVYVLETNVDDVTGEVLGYVVEKLLSLGALDVAIIPTTTKKGRPGHIVKVICREELVPELTKYLVEGLGTLGVRVLRTSRYVVPRREVKELSISDGGKEFKVRVKVCMDNQGNIIRVKPEFDDLKRVAEELGVPVSKLVSEVLRNLK
;
A
#
# COMPACT_ATOMS: atom_id res chain seq x y z
N MET A 1 18.88 -8.85 -4.06
CA MET A 1 18.23 -7.52 -4.08
C MET A 1 16.86 -7.60 -4.72
N GLY A 2 15.80 -7.23 -4.00
CA GLY A 2 14.47 -7.11 -4.60
C GLY A 2 14.34 -5.81 -5.38
N LYS A 3 13.67 -5.83 -6.55
CA LYS A 3 13.34 -4.61 -7.28
C LYS A 3 12.33 -3.78 -6.49
N VAL A 4 12.57 -2.48 -6.44
CA VAL A 4 11.71 -1.48 -5.81
C VAL A 4 11.42 -0.39 -6.82
N LEU A 5 10.15 -0.04 -6.97
CA LEU A 5 9.70 1.06 -7.81
C LEU A 5 9.00 2.10 -6.94
N VAL A 6 9.43 3.34 -7.00
CA VAL A 6 8.83 4.45 -6.26
C VAL A 6 8.25 5.45 -7.24
N VAL A 7 6.98 5.81 -7.04
CA VAL A 7 6.37 6.96 -7.73
C VAL A 7 6.46 8.17 -6.80
N ASP A 8 6.91 9.29 -7.35
CA ASP A 8 7.04 10.56 -6.67
C ASP A 8 6.11 11.62 -7.28
N PRO A 9 4.86 11.69 -6.80
CA PRO A 9 3.86 12.67 -7.21
C PRO A 9 3.85 13.92 -6.31
N THR A 10 4.90 14.17 -5.51
CA THR A 10 4.89 15.18 -4.43
C THR A 10 4.78 16.63 -4.88
N LEU A 11 5.06 16.93 -6.16
CA LEU A 11 5.00 18.30 -6.70
C LEU A 11 3.91 18.47 -7.76
N ALA A 12 3.88 17.60 -8.77
CA ALA A 12 3.00 17.73 -9.93
C ALA A 12 1.79 16.79 -9.91
N GLY A 13 1.61 16.04 -8.82
CA GLY A 13 0.56 15.03 -8.73
C GLY A 13 0.81 13.85 -9.66
N VAL A 14 -0.27 13.25 -10.16
CA VAL A 14 -0.21 12.08 -11.04
C VAL A 14 -1.47 11.97 -11.88
N SER A 15 -1.30 11.72 -13.17
CA SER A 15 -2.34 11.23 -14.08
C SER A 15 -1.88 9.92 -14.72
N GLY A 16 -2.81 9.20 -15.34
CA GLY A 16 -2.50 7.92 -15.98
C GLY A 16 -1.46 8.07 -17.10
N ASP A 17 -1.68 9.01 -18.02
CA ASP A 17 -0.74 9.34 -19.10
C ASP A 17 0.66 9.75 -18.59
N MET A 18 0.75 10.51 -17.50
CA MET A 18 2.03 10.86 -16.86
C MET A 18 2.75 9.64 -16.31
N LEU A 19 2.03 8.70 -15.68
CA LEU A 19 2.62 7.46 -15.18
C LEU A 19 3.08 6.56 -16.32
N VAL A 20 2.29 6.40 -17.37
CA VAL A 20 2.68 5.68 -18.59
C VAL A 20 3.94 6.31 -19.20
N ALA A 21 3.96 7.64 -19.36
CA ALA A 21 5.11 8.36 -19.89
C ALA A 21 6.38 8.16 -19.05
N ALA A 22 6.27 8.25 -17.72
CA ALA A 22 7.40 8.09 -16.82
C ALA A 22 7.94 6.65 -16.82
N LEU A 23 7.07 5.65 -16.90
CA LEU A 23 7.46 4.24 -17.02
C LEU A 23 8.13 3.96 -18.37
N LEU A 24 7.61 4.49 -19.47
CA LEU A 24 8.27 4.39 -20.78
C LEU A 24 9.67 5.00 -20.76
N ASP A 25 9.87 6.09 -20.03
CA ASP A 25 11.17 6.75 -19.89
C ASP A 25 12.17 5.90 -19.12
N LEU A 26 11.70 5.09 -18.17
CA LEU A 26 12.51 4.16 -17.37
C LEU A 26 13.13 2.99 -18.14
N ASN A 27 12.80 2.79 -19.42
CA ASN A 27 13.28 1.73 -20.34
C ASN A 27 12.20 0.71 -20.73
N SER A 28 11.05 1.15 -21.22
CA SER A 28 10.01 0.27 -21.78
C SER A 28 9.85 0.46 -23.29
N LYS A 29 9.38 -0.59 -23.97
CA LYS A 29 9.24 -0.59 -25.43
C LYS A 29 7.96 0.13 -25.86
N LYS A 30 8.10 1.10 -26.77
CA LYS A 30 6.97 1.81 -27.39
C LYS A 30 5.99 0.86 -28.10
N SER A 31 6.48 -0.26 -28.65
CA SER A 31 5.67 -1.23 -29.39
C SER A 31 4.46 -1.77 -28.61
N LEU A 32 4.56 -1.85 -27.29
CA LEU A 32 3.46 -2.27 -26.41
C LEU A 32 2.27 -1.31 -26.49
N LEU A 33 2.54 0.00 -26.60
CA LEU A 33 1.47 1.00 -26.74
C LEU A 33 0.82 0.94 -28.11
N ASP A 34 1.58 0.62 -29.16
CA ASP A 34 1.04 0.50 -30.51
C ASP A 34 0.06 -0.69 -30.60
N GLU A 35 0.35 -1.80 -29.91
CA GLU A 35 -0.56 -2.95 -29.81
C GLU A 35 -1.84 -2.62 -29.04
N LEU A 36 -1.70 -1.97 -27.88
CA LEU A 36 -2.84 -1.49 -27.10
C LEU A 36 -3.71 -0.51 -27.89
N SER A 37 -3.09 0.46 -28.56
CA SER A 37 -3.78 1.44 -29.42
C SER A 37 -4.57 0.75 -30.53
N ARG A 38 -3.99 -0.27 -31.19
CA ARG A 38 -4.69 -1.04 -32.22
C ARG A 38 -5.89 -1.81 -31.66
N SER A 39 -5.76 -2.44 -30.49
CA SER A 39 -6.86 -3.18 -29.87
C SER A 39 -8.01 -2.24 -29.45
N LEU A 40 -7.68 -1.14 -28.77
CA LEU A 40 -8.66 -0.13 -28.33
C LEU A 40 -9.38 0.53 -29.52
N SER A 41 -8.69 0.77 -30.63
CA SER A 41 -9.30 1.34 -31.85
C SER A 41 -10.39 0.47 -32.49
N ARG A 42 -10.47 -0.82 -32.13
CA ARG A 42 -11.49 -1.77 -32.62
C ARG A 42 -12.73 -1.84 -31.72
N LEU A 43 -12.74 -1.10 -30.62
CA LEU A 43 -13.90 -1.02 -29.74
C LEU A 43 -15.04 -0.27 -30.44
N PRO A 44 -16.30 -0.69 -30.25
CA PRO A 44 -17.44 -0.17 -31.01
C PRO A 44 -17.69 1.33 -30.78
N GLN A 45 -17.23 1.84 -29.63
CA GLN A 45 -17.43 3.22 -29.22
C GLN A 45 -16.37 4.18 -29.77
N VAL A 46 -15.29 3.65 -30.35
CA VAL A 46 -14.12 4.43 -30.78
C VAL A 46 -14.19 4.71 -32.28
N LYS A 47 -14.20 6.00 -32.65
CA LYS A 47 -14.08 6.43 -34.06
C LYS A 47 -12.62 6.61 -34.46
N GLU A 48 -11.85 7.24 -33.59
CA GLU A 48 -10.43 7.49 -33.79
C GLU A 48 -9.70 7.34 -32.46
N PHE A 49 -8.57 6.64 -32.49
CA PHE A 49 -7.71 6.48 -31.31
C PHE A 49 -6.26 6.47 -31.77
N ASN A 50 -5.51 7.47 -31.35
CA ASN A 50 -4.10 7.63 -31.69
C ASN A 50 -3.27 7.96 -30.45
N VAL A 51 -2.10 7.34 -30.37
CA VAL A 51 -1.15 7.50 -29.27
C VAL A 51 0.16 8.02 -29.82
N VAL A 52 0.56 9.21 -29.38
CA VAL A 52 1.84 9.81 -29.75
C VAL A 52 2.72 9.91 -28.51
N VAL A 53 3.89 9.29 -28.57
CA VAL A 53 4.94 9.43 -27.56
C VAL A 53 5.99 10.38 -28.08
N GLU A 54 6.20 11.48 -27.38
CA GLU A 54 7.20 12.51 -27.74
C GLU A 54 8.05 12.88 -26.53
N GLU A 55 9.21 13.45 -26.78
CA GLU A 55 10.08 14.02 -25.75
C GLU A 55 9.84 15.53 -25.68
N ARG A 56 9.69 16.08 -24.47
CA ARG A 56 9.45 17.49 -24.24
C ARG A 56 10.46 18.09 -23.27
N ASN A 57 10.73 19.37 -23.48
CA ASN A 57 11.38 20.22 -22.47
C ASN A 57 10.29 20.91 -21.64
N VAL A 58 10.24 20.60 -20.35
CA VAL A 58 9.30 21.19 -19.39
C VAL A 58 10.11 21.94 -18.35
N SER A 59 10.11 23.27 -18.45
CA SER A 59 10.86 24.16 -17.56
C SER A 59 12.35 23.82 -17.44
N GLY A 60 12.98 23.43 -18.55
CA GLY A 60 14.40 23.05 -18.61
C GLY A 60 14.68 21.56 -18.41
N PHE A 61 13.68 20.78 -18.00
CA PHE A 61 13.82 19.34 -17.78
C PHE A 61 13.32 18.54 -18.98
N LYS A 62 14.06 17.49 -19.35
CA LYS A 62 13.63 16.52 -20.34
C LYS A 62 12.66 15.53 -19.70
N ALA A 63 11.50 15.32 -20.32
CA ALA A 63 10.50 14.34 -19.91
C ALA A 63 9.79 13.75 -21.13
N LYS A 64 9.29 12.51 -21.01
CA LYS A 64 8.39 11.94 -22.01
C LYS A 64 6.99 12.49 -21.83
N TYR A 65 6.28 12.59 -22.95
CA TYR A 65 4.87 12.97 -23.01
C TYR A 65 4.12 11.94 -23.83
N VAL A 66 2.99 11.47 -23.31
CA VAL A 66 2.06 10.59 -24.01
C VAL A 66 0.82 11.41 -24.36
N ARG A 67 0.61 11.67 -25.65
CA ARG A 67 -0.58 12.35 -26.15
C ARG A 67 -1.58 11.32 -26.64
N LEU A 68 -2.74 11.28 -26.00
CA LEU A 68 -3.90 10.53 -26.48
C LEU A 68 -4.79 11.45 -27.32
N SER A 69 -5.17 10.99 -28.51
CA SER A 69 -6.19 11.65 -29.34
C SER A 69 -7.31 10.65 -29.55
N VAL A 70 -8.43 10.89 -28.87
CA VAL A 70 -9.58 9.99 -28.82
C VAL A 70 -10.81 10.71 -29.33
N SER A 71 -11.49 10.10 -30.31
CA SER A 71 -12.81 10.51 -30.75
C SER A 71 -13.79 9.36 -30.55
N GLU A 72 -14.84 9.61 -29.77
CA GLU A 72 -15.85 8.60 -29.44
C GLU A 72 -17.19 8.88 -30.12
N VAL A 73 -18.01 7.83 -30.22
CA VAL A 73 -19.44 7.98 -30.48
C VAL A 73 -20.06 8.50 -29.18
N ARG A 74 -20.72 9.68 -29.21
CA ARG A 74 -21.32 10.35 -28.03
C ARG A 74 -22.55 9.61 -27.47
N GLU A 75 -22.35 8.38 -27.02
CA GLU A 75 -23.27 7.68 -26.12
C GLU A 75 -22.64 7.60 -24.73
N VAL A 76 -23.48 7.61 -23.69
CA VAL A 76 -23.02 7.57 -22.30
C VAL A 76 -22.43 6.18 -22.02
N ILE A 77 -21.14 6.13 -21.71
CA ILE A 77 -20.47 4.89 -21.31
C ILE A 77 -20.88 4.55 -19.88
N THR A 78 -21.32 3.32 -19.66
CA THR A 78 -21.60 2.80 -18.31
C THR A 78 -20.40 2.07 -17.74
N GLY A 79 -20.35 1.91 -16.41
CA GLY A 79 -19.35 1.05 -15.77
C GLY A 79 -19.33 -0.37 -16.31
N LYS A 80 -20.49 -0.92 -16.70
CA LYS A 80 -20.59 -2.22 -17.38
C LYS A 80 -19.87 -2.24 -18.72
N ASP A 81 -19.97 -1.18 -19.52
CA ASP A 81 -19.30 -1.09 -20.82
C ASP A 81 -17.79 -1.09 -20.67
N LEU A 82 -17.25 -0.30 -19.73
CA LEU A 82 -15.81 -0.29 -19.46
C LEU A 82 -15.28 -1.65 -19.02
N ILE A 83 -16.01 -2.36 -18.16
CA ILE A 83 -15.63 -3.72 -17.75
C ILE A 83 -15.60 -4.64 -18.97
N ASN A 84 -16.62 -4.60 -19.84
CA ASN A 84 -16.66 -5.42 -21.05
C ASN A 84 -15.53 -5.08 -22.03
N TYR A 85 -15.22 -3.79 -22.21
CA TYR A 85 -14.13 -3.34 -23.07
C TYR A 85 -12.77 -3.77 -22.54
N LEU A 86 -12.56 -3.69 -21.21
CA LEU A 86 -11.35 -4.17 -20.56
C LEU A 86 -11.14 -5.67 -20.80
N GLU A 87 -12.18 -6.50 -20.61
CA GLU A 87 -12.11 -7.95 -20.90
C GLU A 87 -11.82 -8.24 -22.37
N ARG A 88 -12.44 -7.48 -23.28
CA ARG A 88 -12.26 -7.65 -24.73
C ARG A 88 -10.83 -7.32 -25.16
N VAL A 89 -10.27 -6.20 -24.70
CA VAL A 89 -8.88 -5.82 -25.01
C VAL A 89 -7.90 -6.80 -24.38
N GLY A 90 -8.17 -7.22 -23.13
CA GLY A 90 -7.39 -8.25 -22.45
C GLY A 90 -7.30 -9.55 -23.23
N SER A 91 -8.42 -10.01 -23.77
CA SER A 91 -8.48 -11.21 -24.60
C SER A 91 -7.82 -11.04 -25.98
N ASP A 92 -8.00 -9.90 -26.65
CA ASP A 92 -7.42 -9.62 -27.97
C ASP A 92 -5.89 -9.61 -27.92
N LEU A 93 -5.32 -9.09 -26.82
CA LEU A 93 -3.87 -9.01 -26.61
C LEU A 93 -3.27 -10.18 -25.84
N SER A 94 -4.09 -11.16 -25.42
CA SER A 94 -3.66 -12.30 -24.59
C SER A 94 -2.89 -11.85 -23.33
N LEU A 95 -3.39 -10.82 -22.65
CA LEU A 95 -2.76 -10.30 -21.44
C LEU A 95 -2.74 -11.36 -20.33
N SER A 96 -1.71 -11.31 -19.48
CA SER A 96 -1.56 -12.25 -18.38
C SER A 96 -2.69 -12.13 -17.34
N GLU A 97 -2.98 -13.22 -16.63
CA GLU A 97 -4.01 -13.22 -15.59
C GLU A 97 -3.73 -12.19 -14.49
N ASP A 98 -2.45 -11.96 -14.16
CA ASP A 98 -2.01 -10.96 -13.19
C ASP A 98 -2.33 -9.53 -13.67
N VAL A 99 -2.06 -9.21 -14.94
CA VAL A 99 -2.43 -7.92 -15.55
C VAL A 99 -3.93 -7.74 -15.53
N MET A 100 -4.70 -8.73 -15.96
CA MET A 100 -6.15 -8.63 -16.03
C MET A 100 -6.81 -8.49 -14.65
N ARG A 101 -6.30 -9.21 -13.64
CA ARG A 101 -6.76 -9.06 -12.26
C ARG A 101 -6.52 -7.64 -11.75
N LEU A 102 -5.30 -7.13 -11.89
CA LEU A 102 -4.96 -5.78 -11.43
C LEU A 102 -5.71 -4.70 -12.20
N ALA A 103 -5.93 -4.87 -13.50
CA ALA A 103 -6.67 -3.92 -14.32
C ALA A 103 -8.13 -3.81 -13.86
N LYS A 104 -8.76 -4.96 -13.52
CA LYS A 104 -10.09 -5.01 -12.91
C LYS A 104 -10.12 -4.35 -11.54
N ASP A 105 -9.09 -4.56 -10.71
CA ASP A 105 -9.00 -3.94 -9.39
C ASP A 105 -8.91 -2.41 -9.49
N VAL A 106 -8.08 -1.89 -10.40
CA VAL A 106 -7.95 -0.44 -10.65
C VAL A 106 -9.28 0.12 -11.14
N LEU A 107 -9.89 -0.47 -12.17
CA LEU A 107 -11.17 -0.01 -12.71
C LEU A 107 -12.27 -0.06 -11.64
N THR A 108 -12.35 -1.15 -10.88
CA THR A 108 -13.33 -1.31 -9.80
C THR A 108 -13.15 -0.26 -8.70
N SER A 109 -11.92 0.17 -8.41
CA SER A 109 -11.67 1.23 -7.43
C SER A 109 -12.28 2.57 -7.84
N ILE A 110 -12.23 2.90 -9.14
CA ILE A 110 -12.86 4.10 -9.72
C ILE A 110 -14.38 3.94 -9.67
N LEU A 111 -14.91 2.87 -10.27
CA LEU A 111 -16.36 2.67 -10.41
C LEU A 111 -17.09 2.64 -9.06
N LYS A 112 -16.47 2.08 -8.00
CA LYS A 112 -17.06 2.06 -6.65
C LYS A 112 -17.22 3.46 -6.06
N VAL A 113 -16.22 4.33 -6.26
CA VAL A 113 -16.25 5.70 -5.73
C VAL A 113 -17.21 6.57 -6.55
N GLU A 114 -17.20 6.43 -7.87
CA GLU A 114 -18.15 7.08 -8.77
C GLU A 114 -19.60 6.71 -8.42
N ALA A 115 -19.88 5.41 -8.24
CA ALA A 115 -21.19 4.91 -7.84
C ALA A 115 -21.62 5.46 -6.46
N LEU A 116 -20.68 5.60 -5.52
CA LEU A 116 -20.94 6.19 -4.21
C LEU A 116 -21.34 7.67 -4.31
N ILE A 117 -20.59 8.47 -5.08
CA ILE A 117 -20.83 9.92 -5.22
C ILE A 117 -22.12 10.19 -5.99
N HIS A 118 -22.41 9.39 -7.01
CA HIS A 118 -23.60 9.54 -7.86
C HIS A 118 -24.81 8.74 -7.39
N ASN A 119 -24.73 8.08 -6.22
CA ASN A 119 -25.79 7.25 -5.65
C ASN A 119 -26.37 6.25 -6.68
N SER A 120 -25.46 5.54 -7.36
CA SER A 120 -25.76 4.54 -8.40
C SER A 120 -25.10 3.19 -8.05
N THR A 121 -25.17 2.23 -8.98
CA THR A 121 -24.44 0.96 -8.90
C THR A 121 -23.17 1.01 -9.74
N VAL A 122 -22.21 0.12 -9.44
CA VAL A 122 -20.96 -0.02 -10.21
C VAL A 122 -21.21 -0.28 -11.71
N TYR A 123 -22.31 -0.96 -12.05
CA TYR A 123 -22.62 -1.31 -13.44
C TYR A 123 -23.36 -0.20 -14.17
N ASP A 124 -24.23 0.53 -13.48
CA ASP A 124 -25.12 1.54 -14.07
C ASP A 124 -24.60 2.98 -13.92
N VAL A 125 -23.47 3.18 -13.23
CA VAL A 125 -22.89 4.51 -13.08
C VAL A 125 -22.49 5.08 -14.44
N HIS A 126 -22.99 6.29 -14.70
CA HIS A 126 -22.58 7.12 -15.82
C HIS A 126 -21.37 7.93 -15.37
N LEU A 127 -20.27 7.77 -16.09
CA LEU A 127 -19.00 8.33 -15.70
C LEU A 127 -18.84 9.71 -16.33
N HIS A 128 -18.92 10.74 -15.48
CA HIS A 128 -18.85 12.14 -15.91
C HIS A 128 -17.43 12.71 -15.82
N GLU A 129 -16.62 12.22 -14.86
CA GLU A 129 -15.23 12.66 -14.66
C GLU A 129 -14.20 11.65 -15.20
N VAL A 130 -14.57 10.36 -15.25
CA VAL A 130 -13.66 9.24 -15.58
C VAL A 130 -14.35 8.23 -16.49
N GLY A 131 -14.68 8.62 -17.72
CA GLY A 131 -15.56 7.82 -18.56
C GLY A 131 -14.94 7.22 -19.80
N SER A 132 -13.87 7.80 -20.33
CA SER A 132 -13.43 7.54 -21.70
C SER A 132 -12.46 6.36 -21.85
N ILE A 133 -12.28 5.96 -23.10
CA ILE A 133 -11.34 4.92 -23.52
C ILE A 133 -9.88 5.27 -23.16
N ASP A 134 -9.57 6.54 -22.88
CA ASP A 134 -8.29 6.98 -22.33
C ASP A 134 -7.96 6.35 -20.97
N THR A 135 -8.96 6.19 -20.10
CA THR A 135 -8.79 5.57 -18.77
C THR A 135 -8.44 4.10 -18.92
N LEU A 136 -9.10 3.39 -19.85
CA LEU A 136 -8.74 2.01 -20.17
C LEU A 136 -7.32 1.91 -20.72
N PHE A 137 -6.93 2.83 -21.61
CA PHE A 137 -5.58 2.90 -22.11
C PHE A 137 -4.57 3.09 -20.98
N ASP A 138 -4.76 4.07 -20.11
CA ASP A 138 -3.83 4.38 -19.02
C ASP A 138 -3.64 3.20 -18.07
N ILE A 139 -4.74 2.53 -17.71
CA ILE A 139 -4.72 1.34 -16.84
C ILE A 139 -3.94 0.21 -17.50
N LEU A 140 -4.31 -0.16 -18.73
CA LEU A 140 -3.72 -1.30 -19.43
C LEU A 140 -2.27 -1.01 -19.84
N ALA A 141 -1.96 0.20 -20.30
CA ALA A 141 -0.60 0.60 -20.65
C ALA A 141 0.32 0.55 -19.43
N THR A 142 -0.11 1.09 -18.29
CA THR A 142 0.67 1.03 -17.05
C THR A 142 0.97 -0.41 -16.66
N LEU A 143 -0.04 -1.27 -16.64
CA LEU A 143 0.12 -2.66 -16.20
C LEU A 143 0.94 -3.51 -17.18
N THR A 144 0.71 -3.37 -18.48
CA THR A 144 1.50 -4.08 -19.50
C THR A 144 2.96 -3.65 -19.50
N ILE A 145 3.24 -2.35 -19.28
CA ILE A 145 4.61 -1.87 -19.09
C ILE A 145 5.25 -2.48 -17.83
N LEU A 146 4.52 -2.50 -16.72
CA LEU A 146 5.02 -3.12 -15.49
C LEU A 146 5.23 -4.64 -15.65
N ASP A 147 4.44 -5.33 -16.47
CA ASP A 147 4.60 -6.75 -16.78
C ASP A 147 5.85 -7.00 -17.64
N ASP A 148 6.04 -6.25 -18.74
CA ASP A 148 7.24 -6.35 -19.59
C ASP A 148 8.53 -6.07 -18.80
N MET A 149 8.48 -5.17 -17.82
CA MET A 149 9.60 -4.88 -16.92
C MET A 149 9.79 -5.92 -15.80
N GLY A 150 8.88 -6.90 -15.65
CA GLY A 150 8.90 -7.86 -14.55
C GLY A 150 8.65 -7.24 -13.18
N LEU A 151 7.93 -6.10 -13.14
CA LEU A 151 7.69 -5.29 -11.95
C LEU A 151 6.29 -5.47 -11.35
N LEU A 152 5.36 -6.20 -11.96
CA LEU A 152 4.00 -6.41 -11.40
C LEU A 152 4.00 -6.84 -9.95
N ASN A 153 4.86 -7.79 -9.58
CA ASN A 153 4.97 -8.32 -8.22
C ASN A 153 6.12 -7.71 -7.41
N SER A 154 6.77 -6.65 -7.92
CA SER A 154 7.82 -5.92 -7.21
C SER A 154 7.26 -5.03 -6.10
N ARG A 155 8.11 -4.65 -5.15
CA ARG A 155 7.77 -3.68 -4.10
C ARG A 155 7.56 -2.31 -4.74
N LYS A 156 6.39 -1.74 -4.51
CA LYS A 156 5.96 -0.48 -5.11
C LYS A 156 5.55 0.50 -4.02
N TYR A 157 6.09 1.71 -4.04
CA TYR A 157 5.77 2.75 -3.06
C TYR A 157 5.37 4.06 -3.74
N SER A 158 4.50 4.80 -3.08
CA SER A 158 4.15 6.17 -3.48
C SER A 158 4.54 7.13 -2.38
N LEU A 159 5.26 8.19 -2.73
CA LEU A 159 5.44 9.35 -1.86
C LEU A 159 4.13 10.14 -1.71
N PRO A 160 4.05 11.12 -0.79
CA PRO A 160 2.86 11.95 -0.64
C PRO A 160 2.38 12.54 -1.96
N VAL A 161 1.06 12.58 -2.15
CA VAL A 161 0.43 12.93 -3.43
C VAL A 161 0.04 14.39 -3.44
N ALA A 162 0.62 15.17 -4.35
CA ALA A 162 0.16 16.54 -4.59
C ALA A 162 -1.17 16.50 -5.33
N VAL A 163 -2.23 16.98 -4.69
CA VAL A 163 -3.60 16.87 -5.21
C VAL A 163 -4.08 18.14 -5.92
N GLY A 164 -3.33 19.23 -5.82
CA GLY A 164 -3.74 20.53 -6.37
C GLY A 164 -4.62 21.32 -5.41
N GLY A 165 -5.36 22.30 -5.93
CA GLY A 165 -6.13 23.24 -5.14
C GLY A 165 -7.03 24.15 -5.98
N GLY A 166 -7.78 25.03 -5.33
CA GLY A 166 -8.66 25.98 -6.01
C GLY A 166 -9.97 25.36 -6.49
N LEU A 167 -10.50 25.88 -7.60
CA LEU A 167 -11.76 25.44 -8.21
C LEU A 167 -11.50 24.96 -9.64
N VAL A 168 -12.06 23.81 -9.99
CA VAL A 168 -11.97 23.22 -11.33
C VAL A 168 -13.36 23.12 -11.97
N ARG A 169 -13.40 23.25 -13.29
CA ARG A 169 -14.63 23.16 -14.09
C ARG A 169 -14.82 21.71 -14.55
N THR A 170 -15.92 21.08 -14.16
CA THR A 170 -16.32 19.75 -14.62
C THR A 170 -17.72 19.80 -15.25
N GLU A 171 -18.24 18.65 -15.70
CA GLU A 171 -19.64 18.54 -16.14
C GLU A 171 -20.64 18.90 -15.04
N HIS A 172 -20.22 18.81 -13.77
CA HIS A 172 -20.99 19.21 -12.60
C HIS A 172 -20.86 20.70 -12.24
N GLY A 173 -20.18 21.49 -13.08
CA GLY A 173 -19.95 22.91 -12.84
C GLY A 173 -18.60 23.18 -12.16
N LEU A 174 -18.56 24.12 -11.22
CA LEU A 174 -17.34 24.42 -10.46
C LEU A 174 -17.29 23.59 -9.18
N ILE A 175 -16.27 22.77 -9.04
CA ILE A 175 -16.02 21.95 -7.85
C ILE A 175 -14.64 22.27 -7.25
N PRO A 176 -14.41 22.02 -5.94
CA PRO A 176 -13.08 22.15 -5.37
C PRO A 176 -12.09 21.16 -5.97
N SER A 177 -10.81 21.53 -6.02
CA SER A 177 -9.70 20.60 -6.25
C SER A 177 -9.01 20.27 -4.92
N PRO A 178 -8.71 18.99 -4.62
CA PRO A 178 -8.99 17.80 -5.44
C PRO A 178 -10.47 17.53 -5.67
N ALA A 179 -10.77 16.94 -6.84
CA ALA A 179 -12.10 16.44 -7.15
C ALA A 179 -12.55 15.38 -6.12
N TYR A 180 -13.87 15.26 -5.93
CA TYR A 180 -14.47 14.37 -4.93
C TYR A 180 -14.06 12.91 -5.13
N VAL A 181 -14.04 12.44 -6.38
CA VAL A 181 -13.65 11.07 -6.74
C VAL A 181 -12.19 10.81 -6.34
N THR A 182 -11.27 11.71 -6.72
CA THR A 182 -9.85 11.61 -6.38
C THR A 182 -9.61 11.50 -4.87
N LEU A 183 -10.29 12.33 -4.08
CA LEU A 183 -10.09 12.36 -2.63
C LEU A 183 -10.62 11.10 -1.94
N GLU A 184 -11.79 10.59 -2.34
CA GLU A 184 -12.32 9.34 -1.80
C GLU A 184 -11.49 8.11 -2.21
N ILE A 185 -10.93 8.09 -3.43
CA ILE A 185 -10.00 7.04 -3.86
C ILE A 185 -8.76 7.03 -2.95
N LEU A 186 -8.09 8.17 -2.75
CA LEU A 186 -6.88 8.27 -1.92
C LEU A 186 -7.14 7.91 -0.45
N LYS A 187 -8.30 8.32 0.08
CA LYS A 187 -8.75 7.98 1.43
C LYS A 187 -8.89 6.48 1.65
N SER A 188 -9.32 5.71 0.63
CA SER A 188 -9.56 4.27 0.74
C SER A 188 -8.32 3.45 1.18
N ARG A 189 -7.11 3.99 1.00
CA ARG A 189 -5.84 3.35 1.37
C ARG A 189 -4.95 4.23 2.25
N ASN A 190 -5.51 5.23 2.93
CA ASN A 190 -4.80 6.13 3.85
C ASN A 190 -3.57 6.81 3.22
N TYR A 191 -3.72 7.34 2.00
CA TYR A 191 -2.65 8.07 1.34
C TYR A 191 -2.38 9.43 2.00
N TYR A 192 -1.10 9.81 2.06
CA TYR A 192 -0.70 11.16 2.42
C TYR A 192 -0.96 12.10 1.25
N VAL A 193 -1.67 13.20 1.49
CA VAL A 193 -2.00 14.19 0.46
C VAL A 193 -1.42 15.55 0.80
N VAL A 194 -1.04 16.30 -0.24
CA VAL A 194 -0.52 17.67 -0.15
C VAL A 194 -1.35 18.54 -1.08
N GLY A 195 -2.03 19.55 -0.54
CA GLY A 195 -2.77 20.52 -1.34
C GLY A 195 -1.89 21.67 -1.84
N GLY A 196 -2.32 22.34 -2.92
CA GLY A 196 -1.64 23.49 -3.51
C GLY A 196 -0.20 23.19 -3.97
N PRO A 197 0.62 24.22 -4.26
CA PRO A 197 0.26 25.63 -4.42
C PRO A 197 -0.48 25.93 -5.73
N ILE A 198 -0.63 24.93 -6.61
CA ILE A 198 -1.30 25.09 -7.91
C ILE A 198 -2.82 25.07 -7.71
N ASN A 199 -3.51 26.08 -8.27
CA ASN A 199 -4.97 26.19 -8.28
C ASN A 199 -5.61 25.43 -9.46
N GLU A 200 -5.16 24.21 -9.69
CA GLU A 200 -5.65 23.29 -10.72
C GLU A 200 -5.63 21.87 -10.16
N GLU A 201 -6.33 20.94 -10.82
CA GLU A 201 -6.16 19.51 -10.55
C GLU A 201 -4.77 19.04 -11.00
N LEU A 202 -4.03 18.47 -10.04
CA LEU A 202 -2.72 17.83 -10.24
C LEU A 202 -2.79 16.30 -10.23
N THR A 203 -3.70 15.73 -9.44
CA THR A 203 -3.95 14.29 -9.44
C THR A 203 -5.33 14.00 -10.01
N THR A 204 -5.37 13.23 -11.09
CA THR A 204 -6.63 12.78 -11.69
C THR A 204 -7.15 11.53 -10.97
N PRO A 205 -8.45 11.23 -11.06
CA PRO A 205 -9.00 10.00 -10.49
C PRO A 205 -8.30 8.72 -10.98
N THR A 206 -7.98 8.63 -12.27
CA THR A 206 -7.25 7.51 -12.86
C THR A 206 -5.84 7.37 -12.28
N GLY A 207 -5.11 8.48 -12.11
CA GLY A 207 -3.82 8.49 -11.46
C GLY A 207 -3.90 8.03 -10.00
N ALA A 208 -4.89 8.51 -9.25
CA ALA A 208 -5.14 8.07 -7.88
C ALA A 208 -5.47 6.58 -7.79
N ALA A 209 -6.33 6.06 -8.68
CA ALA A 209 -6.73 4.66 -8.72
C ALA A 209 -5.54 3.72 -8.98
N LEU A 210 -4.68 4.10 -9.93
CA LEU A 210 -3.43 3.40 -10.20
C LEU A 210 -2.51 3.40 -8.98
N LEU A 211 -2.38 4.55 -8.30
CA LEU A 211 -1.58 4.63 -7.08
C LEU A 211 -2.10 3.70 -6.00
N VAL A 212 -3.36 3.83 -5.57
CA VAL A 212 -3.89 3.10 -4.41
C VAL A 212 -3.96 1.59 -4.62
N THR A 213 -4.05 1.15 -5.87
CA THR A 213 -4.09 -0.27 -6.23
C THR A 213 -2.68 -0.87 -6.30
N LEU A 214 -1.72 -0.13 -6.88
CA LEU A 214 -0.40 -0.69 -7.21
C LEU A 214 0.71 -0.35 -6.23
N PHE A 215 0.59 0.76 -5.49
CA PHE A 215 1.65 1.31 -4.66
C PHE A 215 1.24 1.32 -3.18
N LYS A 216 2.22 1.21 -2.28
CA LYS A 216 2.03 1.42 -0.84
C LYS A 216 2.41 2.85 -0.47
N PRO A 217 1.57 3.61 0.27
CA PRO A 217 1.92 4.97 0.65
C PRO A 217 3.05 4.98 1.69
N VAL A 218 4.04 5.85 1.49
CA VAL A 218 5.15 6.11 2.43
C VAL A 218 5.43 7.61 2.50
N LYS A 219 5.90 8.09 3.66
CA LYS A 219 6.21 9.53 3.85
C LYS A 219 7.52 9.95 3.16
N TYR A 220 8.46 9.02 3.02
CA TYR A 220 9.83 9.29 2.54
C TYR A 220 10.28 8.22 1.56
N LEU A 221 11.23 8.58 0.69
CA LEU A 221 11.88 7.64 -0.23
C LEU A 221 12.54 6.52 0.60
N PRO A 222 12.19 5.24 0.38
CA PRO A 222 12.77 4.14 1.14
C PRO A 222 14.27 4.01 0.84
N LEU A 223 14.99 3.33 1.75
CA LEU A 223 16.39 3.01 1.52
C LEU A 223 16.50 2.06 0.32
N MET A 224 17.08 2.55 -0.76
CA MET A 224 17.28 1.80 -2.00
C MET A 224 18.53 2.28 -2.72
N LYS A 225 19.13 1.39 -3.51
CA LYS A 225 20.12 1.73 -4.52
C LYS A 225 19.38 2.07 -5.81
N VAL A 226 19.44 3.34 -6.21
CA VAL A 226 18.79 3.81 -7.45
C VAL A 226 19.51 3.20 -8.67
N GLU A 227 18.73 2.64 -9.58
CA GLU A 227 19.20 2.03 -10.83
C GLU A 227 18.72 2.80 -12.06
N GLY A 228 17.57 3.47 -11.96
CA GLY A 228 17.00 4.27 -13.04
C GLY A 228 15.98 5.28 -12.54
N VAL A 229 15.79 6.35 -13.31
CA VAL A 229 14.76 7.36 -13.07
C VAL A 229 14.09 7.67 -14.39
N GLY A 230 12.76 7.72 -14.42
CA GLY A 230 11.98 8.13 -15.57
C GLY A 230 11.09 9.32 -15.25
N TYR A 231 10.89 10.15 -16.25
CA TYR A 231 10.15 11.41 -16.15
C TYR A 231 9.01 11.44 -17.17
N GLY A 232 7.79 11.55 -16.67
CA GLY A 232 6.58 11.69 -17.47
C GLY A 232 5.93 13.03 -17.21
N CYS A 233 5.69 13.83 -18.24
CA CYS A 233 5.07 15.15 -18.10
C CYS A 233 3.60 15.14 -18.51
N GLY A 234 2.82 16.02 -17.89
CA GLY A 234 1.41 16.25 -18.24
C GLY A 234 1.25 17.29 -19.34
N SER A 235 0.00 17.49 -19.78
CA SER A 235 -0.34 18.46 -20.84
C SER A 235 -0.37 19.91 -20.36
N LYS A 236 -0.75 20.14 -19.10
CA LYS A 236 -0.83 21.48 -18.49
C LYS A 236 0.55 22.07 -18.21
N VAL A 237 0.67 23.38 -18.36
CA VAL A 237 1.89 24.15 -18.06
C VAL A 237 1.63 25.06 -16.86
N PHE A 238 2.45 24.92 -15.82
CA PHE A 238 2.37 25.75 -14.61
C PHE A 238 3.59 26.67 -14.53
N LYS A 239 3.43 27.85 -13.92
CA LYS A 239 4.52 28.82 -13.77
C LYS A 239 5.39 28.49 -12.55
N GLU A 240 4.78 27.92 -11.52
CA GLU A 240 5.34 27.73 -10.20
C GLU A 240 6.18 26.44 -10.11
N LEU A 241 5.84 25.41 -10.89
CA LEU A 241 6.53 24.12 -10.87
C LEU A 241 6.47 23.40 -12.23
N PRO A 242 7.45 22.53 -12.54
CA PRO A 242 7.38 21.67 -13.72
C PRO A 242 6.32 20.58 -13.54
N ASN A 243 5.41 20.46 -14.51
CA ASN A 243 4.37 19.41 -14.51
C ASN A 243 4.95 18.04 -14.91
N ILE A 244 5.77 17.47 -14.03
CA ILE A 244 6.52 16.23 -14.27
C ILE A 244 6.32 15.28 -13.09
N LEU A 245 5.88 14.07 -13.40
CA LEU A 245 5.90 12.92 -12.51
C LEU A 245 7.25 12.21 -12.63
N ARG A 246 7.84 11.89 -11.48
CA ARG A 246 9.07 11.12 -11.40
C ARG A 246 8.79 9.70 -10.93
N VAL A 247 9.40 8.72 -11.57
CA VAL A 247 9.41 7.33 -11.11
C VAL A 247 10.86 6.87 -10.94
N VAL A 248 11.16 6.27 -9.79
CA VAL A 248 12.50 5.83 -9.39
C VAL A 248 12.52 4.31 -9.32
N LEU A 249 13.31 3.68 -10.16
CA LEU A 249 13.58 2.25 -10.13
C LEU A 249 14.89 2.00 -9.38
N GLY A 250 14.91 0.96 -8.56
CA GLY A 250 16.13 0.52 -7.95
C GLY A 250 15.99 -0.83 -7.26
N THR A 251 16.96 -1.08 -6.41
CA THR A 251 17.05 -2.31 -5.64
C THR A 251 17.15 -2.00 -4.16
N SER A 252 16.52 -2.84 -3.34
CA SER A 252 16.71 -2.80 -1.90
C SER A 252 17.25 -4.13 -1.40
N ASP A 253 18.26 -4.03 -0.55
CA ASP A 253 18.85 -5.12 0.22
C ASP A 253 18.05 -5.45 1.48
N GLU A 254 16.93 -4.75 1.74
CA GLU A 254 15.98 -5.15 2.78
C GLU A 254 15.76 -6.66 2.64
N LEU A 255 16.14 -7.39 3.69
CA LEU A 255 16.13 -8.85 3.78
C LEU A 255 14.81 -9.33 3.16
N ASN A 256 14.84 -9.81 1.90
CA ASN A 256 13.62 -10.16 1.17
C ASN A 256 12.75 -11.19 1.93
N MET A 257 13.33 -11.88 2.92
CA MET A 257 12.68 -12.82 3.82
C MET A 257 11.83 -12.17 4.92
N LEU A 258 12.08 -10.91 5.26
CA LEU A 258 11.47 -10.19 6.37
C LEU A 258 10.67 -8.99 5.84
N SER A 259 9.55 -8.67 6.49
CA SER A 259 8.87 -7.39 6.37
C SER A 259 9.63 -6.32 7.14
N TYR A 260 9.64 -5.10 6.62
CA TYR A 260 10.10 -3.92 7.33
C TYR A 260 8.88 -3.09 7.74
N ASP A 261 8.74 -2.79 9.03
CA ASP A 261 7.72 -1.90 9.56
C ASP A 261 8.31 -0.91 10.57
N ASP A 262 7.55 0.14 10.85
CA ASP A 262 7.84 1.08 11.91
C ASP A 262 6.98 0.76 13.13
N VAL A 263 7.58 0.89 14.31
CA VAL A 263 6.91 0.85 15.60
C VAL A 263 7.37 2.03 16.45
N TYR A 264 6.62 2.31 17.50
CA TYR A 264 6.93 3.34 18.46
C TYR A 264 7.29 2.70 19.79
N VAL A 265 8.37 3.17 20.39
CA VAL A 265 8.80 2.81 21.74
C VAL A 265 8.42 3.96 22.66
N LEU A 266 7.50 3.70 23.58
CA LEU A 266 7.12 4.62 24.65
C LEU A 266 7.92 4.23 25.89
N GLU A 267 8.56 5.20 26.53
CA GLU A 267 9.33 4.97 27.75
C GLU A 267 9.04 6.02 28.83
N THR A 268 8.85 5.56 30.06
CA THR A 268 8.84 6.41 31.25
C THR A 268 9.61 5.75 32.39
N ASN A 269 10.19 6.56 33.27
CA ASN A 269 10.86 6.09 34.47
C ASN A 269 9.95 6.36 35.68
N VAL A 270 9.84 5.40 36.59
CA VAL A 270 9.03 5.50 37.81
C VAL A 270 9.82 4.98 39.01
N ASP A 271 9.81 5.72 40.13
CA ASP A 271 10.51 5.38 41.38
C ASP A 271 9.59 5.33 42.61
N ASP A 272 8.30 5.59 42.41
CA ASP A 272 7.25 5.71 43.43
C ASP A 272 6.03 4.81 43.15
N VAL A 273 6.15 3.89 42.19
CA VAL A 273 5.09 2.96 41.79
C VAL A 273 5.37 1.55 42.34
N THR A 274 4.34 0.91 42.91
CA THR A 274 4.45 -0.45 43.46
C THR A 274 4.45 -1.51 42.36
N GLY A 275 4.98 -2.70 42.67
CA GLY A 275 4.98 -3.83 41.73
C GLY A 275 3.59 -4.28 41.31
N GLU A 276 2.58 -4.16 42.17
CA GLU A 276 1.18 -4.49 41.85
C GLU A 276 0.61 -3.56 40.78
N VAL A 277 0.88 -2.25 40.90
CA VAL A 277 0.47 -1.27 39.90
C VAL A 277 1.18 -1.53 38.57
N LEU A 278 2.48 -1.84 38.60
CA LEU A 278 3.23 -2.19 37.40
C LEU A 278 2.65 -3.42 36.70
N GLY A 279 2.32 -4.47 37.46
CA GLY A 279 1.69 -5.68 36.92
C GLY A 279 0.35 -5.38 36.24
N TYR A 280 -0.52 -4.63 36.90
CA TYR A 280 -1.82 -4.23 36.34
C TYR A 280 -1.69 -3.37 35.08
N VAL A 281 -0.76 -2.42 35.08
CA VAL A 281 -0.50 -1.56 33.91
C VAL A 281 0.01 -2.37 32.72
N VAL A 282 0.88 -3.37 32.92
CA VAL A 282 1.34 -4.27 31.86
C VAL A 282 0.18 -5.00 31.19
N GLU A 283 -0.68 -5.64 31.98
CA GLU A 283 -1.85 -6.37 31.47
C GLU A 283 -2.77 -5.45 30.67
N LYS A 284 -3.02 -4.25 31.21
CA LYS A 284 -3.93 -3.30 30.54
C LYS A 284 -3.33 -2.78 29.24
N LEU A 285 -2.05 -2.42 29.21
CA LEU A 285 -1.37 -1.97 27.98
C LEU A 285 -1.43 -3.04 26.88
N LEU A 286 -1.20 -4.30 27.22
CA LEU A 286 -1.34 -5.42 26.26
C LEU A 286 -2.78 -5.55 25.78
N SER A 287 -3.78 -5.40 26.66
CA SER A 287 -5.20 -5.44 26.28
C SER A 287 -5.62 -4.29 25.36
N LEU A 288 -4.94 -3.14 25.43
CA LEU A 288 -5.13 -1.98 24.55
C LEU A 288 -4.39 -2.10 23.21
N GLY A 289 -3.69 -3.22 22.97
CA GLY A 289 -3.03 -3.49 21.69
C GLY A 289 -1.55 -3.09 21.64
N ALA A 290 -0.90 -2.86 22.78
CA ALA A 290 0.56 -2.81 22.82
C ALA A 290 1.14 -4.11 22.23
N LEU A 291 2.15 -3.97 21.38
CA LEU A 291 2.83 -5.10 20.74
C LEU A 291 3.72 -5.84 21.73
N ASP A 292 4.30 -5.12 22.69
CA ASP A 292 5.12 -5.66 23.77
C ASP A 292 5.21 -4.66 24.92
N VAL A 293 5.40 -5.16 26.14
CA VAL A 293 5.60 -4.34 27.35
C VAL A 293 6.66 -4.97 28.24
N ALA A 294 7.65 -4.18 28.64
CA ALA A 294 8.72 -4.60 29.52
C ALA A 294 8.90 -3.65 30.71
N ILE A 295 9.19 -4.23 31.87
CA ILE A 295 9.56 -3.50 33.10
C ILE A 295 11.04 -3.75 33.34
N ILE A 296 11.86 -2.69 33.25
CA ILE A 296 13.32 -2.80 33.34
C ILE A 296 13.76 -2.14 34.65
N PRO A 297 14.40 -2.87 35.59
CA PRO A 297 14.87 -2.28 36.85
C PRO A 297 15.97 -1.23 36.58
N THR A 298 15.95 -0.15 37.33
CA THR A 298 16.92 0.93 37.22
C THR A 298 17.14 1.63 38.57
N THR A 299 18.18 2.46 38.67
CA THR A 299 18.42 3.34 39.80
C THR A 299 18.19 4.77 39.34
N THR A 300 17.31 5.49 40.03
CA THR A 300 16.95 6.87 39.69
C THR A 300 17.69 7.87 40.60
N LYS A 301 17.37 9.16 40.46
CA LYS A 301 17.98 10.23 41.26
C LYS A 301 17.85 9.93 42.76
N LYS A 302 18.79 10.43 43.56
CA LYS A 302 18.86 10.17 45.00
C LYS A 302 19.02 8.67 45.37
N GLY A 303 19.50 7.85 44.43
CA GLY A 303 19.78 6.43 44.67
C GLY A 303 18.53 5.57 44.85
N ARG A 304 17.36 6.04 44.41
CA ARG A 304 16.10 5.31 44.59
C ARG A 304 16.00 4.15 43.58
N PRO A 305 15.64 2.94 44.02
CA PRO A 305 15.22 1.88 43.11
C PRO A 305 14.01 2.36 42.30
N GLY A 306 14.00 2.08 41.01
CA GLY A 306 12.90 2.39 40.13
C GLY A 306 12.84 1.45 38.93
N HIS A 307 11.94 1.75 38.01
CA HIS A 307 11.72 0.96 36.81
C HIS A 307 11.59 1.87 35.60
N ILE A 308 12.04 1.37 34.44
CA ILE A 308 11.67 1.90 33.14
C ILE A 308 10.52 1.04 32.63
N VAL A 309 9.37 1.66 32.41
CA VAL A 309 8.24 1.04 31.71
C VAL A 309 8.46 1.31 30.23
N LYS A 310 8.70 0.24 29.46
CA LYS A 310 8.93 0.27 28.01
C LYS A 310 7.77 -0.40 27.29
N VAL A 311 7.13 0.32 26.38
CA VAL A 311 5.99 -0.15 25.59
C VAL A 311 6.35 -0.06 24.12
N ILE A 312 6.10 -1.12 23.35
CA ILE A 312 6.20 -1.10 21.89
C ILE A 312 4.78 -1.08 21.32
N CYS A 313 4.46 -0.12 20.45
CA CYS A 313 3.13 0.00 19.85
C CYS A 313 3.18 0.48 18.39
N ARG A 314 2.03 0.48 17.72
CA ARG A 314 1.85 1.11 16.40
C ARG A 314 1.66 2.62 16.54
N GLU A 315 1.84 3.38 15.46
CA GLU A 315 1.70 4.85 15.43
C GLU A 315 0.33 5.28 15.95
N GLU A 316 -0.71 4.59 15.50
CA GLU A 316 -2.10 4.88 15.81
C GLU A 316 -2.40 4.84 17.33
N LEU A 317 -1.66 4.02 18.08
CA LEU A 317 -1.86 3.80 19.51
C LEU A 317 -1.01 4.72 20.39
N VAL A 318 -0.08 5.49 19.81
CA VAL A 318 0.82 6.36 20.59
C VAL A 318 0.04 7.32 21.50
N PRO A 319 -1.00 8.05 21.05
CA PRO A 319 -1.71 8.99 21.91
C PRO A 319 -2.45 8.30 23.06
N GLU A 320 -3.14 7.20 22.76
CA GLU A 320 -3.94 6.45 23.74
C GLU A 320 -3.07 5.81 24.82
N LEU A 321 -2.00 5.10 24.42
CA LEU A 321 -1.11 4.43 25.37
C LEU A 321 -0.28 5.43 26.18
N THR A 322 0.10 6.57 25.58
CA THR A 322 0.78 7.66 26.32
C THR A 322 -0.13 8.22 27.41
N LYS A 323 -1.40 8.50 27.09
CA LYS A 323 -2.38 8.97 28.07
C LYS A 323 -2.56 7.95 29.20
N TYR A 324 -2.68 6.67 28.86
CA TYR A 324 -2.83 5.60 29.85
C TYR A 324 -1.61 5.48 30.77
N LEU A 325 -0.38 5.63 30.24
CA LEU A 325 0.83 5.63 31.06
C LEU A 325 0.86 6.80 32.05
N VAL A 326 0.47 8.01 31.60
CA VAL A 326 0.41 9.20 32.47
C VAL A 326 -0.60 9.00 33.60
N GLU A 327 -1.83 8.57 33.28
CA GLU A 327 -2.91 8.38 34.26
C GLU A 327 -2.66 7.17 35.18
N GLY A 328 -2.23 6.05 34.61
CA GLY A 328 -2.06 4.78 35.33
C GLY A 328 -0.80 4.69 36.19
N LEU A 329 0.25 5.45 35.85
CA LEU A 329 1.50 5.48 36.62
C LEU A 329 1.74 6.80 37.35
N GLY A 330 0.95 7.85 37.09
CA GLY A 330 1.18 9.18 37.63
C GLY A 330 2.45 9.86 37.10
N THR A 331 3.02 9.38 35.98
CA THR A 331 4.22 9.99 35.39
C THR A 331 3.90 11.34 34.75
N LEU A 332 4.85 12.27 34.82
CA LEU A 332 4.72 13.60 34.23
C LEU A 332 5.12 13.66 32.74
N GLY A 333 5.65 12.57 32.19
CA GLY A 333 6.05 12.55 30.79
C GLY A 333 6.45 11.17 30.28
N VAL A 334 6.26 10.97 28.99
CA VAL A 334 6.60 9.74 28.27
C VAL A 334 7.47 10.11 27.07
N ARG A 335 8.62 9.47 26.94
CA ARG A 335 9.49 9.61 25.75
C ARG A 335 8.94 8.73 24.65
N VAL A 336 8.89 9.26 23.43
CA VAL A 336 8.39 8.55 22.25
C VAL A 336 9.51 8.46 21.22
N LEU A 337 9.94 7.24 20.90
CA LEU A 337 10.92 6.98 19.86
C LEU A 337 10.29 6.18 18.73
N ARG A 338 10.34 6.71 17.50
CA ARG A 338 10.05 5.93 16.31
C ARG A 338 11.25 5.03 16.02
N THR A 339 11.02 3.73 15.90
CA THR A 339 12.03 2.76 15.51
C THR A 339 11.51 1.89 14.39
N SER A 340 12.38 1.58 13.44
CA SER A 340 12.07 0.60 12.41
C SER A 340 12.53 -0.77 12.84
N ARG A 341 11.86 -1.82 12.37
CA ARG A 341 12.23 -3.21 12.67
C ARG A 341 11.96 -4.11 11.47
N TYR A 342 12.67 -5.24 11.45
CA TYR A 342 12.38 -6.35 10.56
C TYR A 342 11.52 -7.39 11.28
N VAL A 343 10.48 -7.88 10.61
CA VAL A 343 9.48 -8.80 11.15
C VAL A 343 9.28 -9.95 10.17
N VAL A 344 9.00 -11.16 10.67
CA VAL A 344 8.60 -12.26 9.78
C VAL A 344 7.19 -11.95 9.23
N PRO A 345 7.02 -11.88 7.90
CA PRO A 345 5.84 -11.31 7.25
C PRO A 345 4.56 -12.12 7.46
N ARG A 346 4.69 -13.45 7.50
CA ARG A 346 3.55 -14.35 7.52
C ARG A 346 3.59 -15.18 8.78
N ARG A 347 2.57 -15.01 9.62
CA ARG A 347 2.28 -15.83 10.78
C ARG A 347 0.93 -16.48 10.56
N GLU A 348 0.90 -17.80 10.44
CA GLU A 348 -0.33 -18.57 10.46
C GLU A 348 -0.41 -19.35 11.77
N VAL A 349 -1.62 -19.48 12.32
CA VAL A 349 -1.88 -20.41 13.41
C VAL A 349 -2.64 -21.58 12.82
N LYS A 350 -2.01 -22.76 12.81
CA LYS A 350 -2.63 -24.02 12.40
C LYS A 350 -3.00 -24.84 13.62
N GLU A 351 -4.12 -25.55 13.59
CA GLU A 351 -4.39 -26.61 14.56
C GLU A 351 -3.80 -27.92 14.05
N LEU A 352 -3.07 -28.62 14.90
CA LEU A 352 -2.62 -29.98 14.65
C LEU A 352 -3.20 -30.94 15.68
N SER A 353 -3.64 -32.09 15.20
CA SER A 353 -4.02 -33.21 16.05
C SER A 353 -2.78 -34.03 16.44
N ILE A 354 -2.65 -34.33 17.72
CA ILE A 354 -1.68 -35.26 18.28
C ILE A 354 -2.46 -36.41 18.90
N SER A 355 -2.06 -37.65 18.60
CA SER A 355 -2.70 -38.83 19.16
C SER A 355 -1.72 -39.58 20.04
N ASP A 356 -1.98 -39.65 21.34
CA ASP A 356 -1.20 -40.46 22.28
C ASP A 356 -2.17 -41.28 23.15
N GLY A 357 -1.89 -42.58 23.30
CA GLY A 357 -2.74 -43.49 24.07
C GLY A 357 -4.20 -43.64 23.60
N GLY A 358 -4.49 -43.38 22.32
CA GLY A 358 -5.85 -43.48 21.74
C GLY A 358 -6.75 -42.26 21.99
N LYS A 359 -6.22 -41.19 22.59
CA LYS A 359 -6.89 -39.88 22.72
C LYS A 359 -6.29 -38.90 21.72
N GLU A 360 -7.13 -38.03 21.15
CA GLU A 360 -6.72 -36.99 20.21
C GLU A 360 -6.72 -35.62 20.89
N PHE A 361 -5.63 -34.87 20.73
CA PHE A 361 -5.45 -33.55 21.29
C PHE A 361 -5.15 -32.54 20.21
N LYS A 362 -5.83 -31.40 20.25
CA LYS A 362 -5.52 -30.26 19.38
C LYS A 362 -4.48 -29.36 20.03
N VAL A 363 -3.42 -29.07 19.28
CA VAL A 363 -2.39 -28.10 19.64
C VAL A 363 -2.28 -27.07 18.52
N ARG A 364 -2.43 -25.79 18.89
CA ARG A 364 -2.19 -24.69 17.97
C ARG A 364 -0.71 -24.52 17.73
N VAL A 365 -0.36 -24.26 16.49
CA VAL A 365 1.02 -24.10 16.06
C VAL A 365 1.16 -22.84 15.23
N LYS A 366 2.07 -21.98 15.68
CA LYS A 366 2.48 -20.78 14.96
C LYS A 366 3.49 -21.18 13.87
N VAL A 367 3.04 -21.15 12.61
CA VAL A 367 3.89 -21.32 11.43
C VAL A 367 4.30 -19.94 10.95
N CYS A 368 5.60 -19.67 10.92
CA CYS A 368 6.18 -18.42 10.46
C CYS A 368 6.82 -18.65 9.09
N MET A 369 6.36 -17.92 8.07
CA MET A 369 6.85 -18.02 6.69
C MET A 369 7.50 -16.70 6.25
N ASP A 370 8.49 -16.81 5.37
CA ASP A 370 9.07 -15.66 4.68
C ASP A 370 8.13 -15.13 3.58
N ASN A 371 8.53 -14.06 2.89
CA ASN A 371 7.75 -13.50 1.78
C ASN A 371 7.69 -14.43 0.55
N GLN A 372 8.56 -15.43 0.46
CA GLN A 372 8.62 -16.42 -0.61
C GLN A 372 7.74 -17.65 -0.33
N GLY A 373 7.20 -17.76 0.88
CA GLY A 373 6.38 -18.90 1.32
C GLY A 373 7.18 -20.03 1.97
N ASN A 374 8.49 -19.87 2.18
CA ASN A 374 9.27 -20.88 2.89
C ASN A 374 9.00 -20.77 4.40
N ILE A 375 8.86 -21.93 5.05
CA ILE A 375 8.70 -22.00 6.50
C ILE A 375 10.04 -21.66 7.17
N ILE A 376 10.09 -20.53 7.87
CA ILE A 376 11.26 -20.12 8.65
C ILE A 376 11.26 -20.82 10.01
N ARG A 377 10.09 -20.89 10.65
CA ARG A 377 9.97 -21.39 12.02
C ARG A 377 8.60 -21.94 12.29
N VAL A 378 8.55 -23.04 13.02
CA VAL A 378 7.32 -23.58 13.56
C VAL A 378 7.43 -23.64 15.08
N LYS A 379 6.46 -23.05 15.79
CA LYS A 379 6.45 -23.03 17.26
C LYS A 379 5.05 -23.43 17.75
N PRO A 380 4.91 -24.57 18.45
CA PRO A 380 3.65 -24.91 19.10
C PRO A 380 3.33 -23.91 20.21
N GLU A 381 2.04 -23.64 20.45
CA GLU A 381 1.61 -22.82 21.56
C GLU A 381 1.85 -23.54 22.89
N PHE A 382 2.53 -22.86 23.81
CA PHE A 382 3.03 -23.48 25.02
C PHE A 382 1.92 -23.86 25.99
N ASP A 383 0.86 -23.05 26.09
CA ASP A 383 -0.28 -23.33 26.97
C ASP A 383 -1.05 -24.58 26.52
N ASP A 384 -1.18 -24.80 25.20
CA ASP A 384 -1.79 -26.01 24.66
C ASP A 384 -0.92 -27.24 25.00
N LEU A 385 0.39 -27.14 24.83
CA LEU A 385 1.32 -28.21 25.20
C LEU A 385 1.31 -28.52 26.70
N LYS A 386 1.21 -27.50 27.55
CA LYS A 386 1.14 -27.66 29.01
C LYS A 386 -0.14 -28.41 29.41
N ARG A 387 -1.30 -28.00 28.88
CA ARG A 387 -2.58 -28.67 29.12
C ARG A 387 -2.55 -30.14 28.69
N VAL A 388 -2.00 -30.43 27.52
CA VAL A 388 -1.89 -31.80 27.00
C VAL A 388 -0.89 -32.63 27.81
N ALA A 389 0.23 -32.05 28.22
CA ALA A 389 1.23 -32.69 29.08
C ALA A 389 0.63 -33.10 30.44
N GLU A 390 -0.16 -32.22 31.05
CA GLU A 390 -0.83 -32.47 32.32
C GLU A 390 -1.87 -33.60 32.19
N GLU A 391 -2.64 -33.65 31.10
CA GLU A 391 -3.65 -34.71 30.90
C GLU A 391 -3.02 -36.08 30.61
N LEU A 392 -1.89 -36.11 29.89
CA LEU A 392 -1.19 -37.33 29.51
C LEU A 392 -0.16 -37.80 30.54
N GLY A 393 0.22 -36.96 31.51
CA GLY A 393 1.28 -37.25 32.46
C GLY A 393 2.66 -37.37 31.82
N VAL A 394 2.90 -36.69 30.69
CA VAL A 394 4.17 -36.74 29.95
C VAL A 394 4.92 -35.40 30.00
N PRO A 395 6.26 -35.39 29.89
CA PRO A 395 7.01 -34.14 29.80
C PRO A 395 6.65 -33.33 28.55
N VAL A 396 6.46 -32.02 28.70
CA VAL A 396 6.19 -31.07 27.59
C VAL A 396 7.22 -31.20 26.46
N SER A 397 8.49 -31.49 26.77
CA SER A 397 9.55 -31.68 25.78
C SER A 397 9.31 -32.83 24.80
N LYS A 398 8.62 -33.89 25.24
CA LYS A 398 8.22 -35.03 24.40
C LYS A 398 7.16 -34.59 23.38
N LEU A 399 6.15 -33.85 23.83
CA LEU A 399 5.08 -33.33 22.97
C LEU A 399 5.59 -32.33 21.94
N VAL A 400 6.52 -31.44 22.30
CA VAL A 400 7.17 -30.53 21.34
C VAL A 400 7.79 -31.31 20.18
N SER A 401 8.50 -32.40 20.49
CA SER A 401 9.19 -33.21 19.49
C SER A 401 8.21 -33.94 18.57
N GLU A 402 7.08 -34.39 19.09
CA GLU A 402 6.03 -35.09 18.37
C GLU A 402 5.27 -34.16 17.42
N VAL A 403 4.89 -32.96 17.89
CA VAL A 403 4.29 -31.92 17.05
C VAL A 403 5.18 -31.60 15.85
N LEU A 404 6.48 -31.39 16.10
CA LEU A 404 7.43 -31.07 15.04
C LEU A 404 7.65 -32.21 14.03
N ARG A 405 7.41 -33.47 14.40
CA ARG A 405 7.46 -34.61 13.46
C ARG A 405 6.24 -34.67 12.55
N ASN A 406 5.05 -34.41 13.07
CA ASN A 406 3.79 -34.41 12.30
C ASN A 406 3.66 -33.23 11.31
N LEU A 407 4.64 -32.32 11.31
CA LEU A 407 4.73 -31.15 10.43
C LEU A 407 5.66 -31.33 9.22
N LYS A 408 6.47 -32.39 9.21
CA LYS A 408 7.27 -32.79 8.05
C LYS A 408 6.46 -33.73 7.16
#